data_AF-A0A2V9NU51-F1
#
_entry.id   AF-A0A2V9NU51-F1
#
_cell.length_a   1.000
_cell.length_b   1.000
_cell.length_c   1.000
_cell.angle_alpha   90.00
_cell.angle_beta   90.00
_cell.angle_gamma   90.00
#
_symmetry.space_group_name_H-M   'P 1'
#
loop_
_entity.id
_entity.type
_entity.pdbx_description
1 polymer ?
#
loop_
_entity_poly.entity_id
_entity_poly.type
_entity_poly.pdbx_seq_one_letter_code
_entity_poly.pdbx_strand_id
1 'polypeptide(L)' 'AEELIPLIDEDSQPALWVLVTIYRGLLEKIVRLNYDVFTRKVSLSVWEKLRILSQGLLQRIL' A
#
# COMPACT_ATOMS: atom_id res chain seq x y z
N ALA A 1 -0.36 4.08 11.33
CA ALA A 1 0.21 4.87 10.22
C ALA A 1 -0.64 6.08 9.93
N GLU A 2 -1.97 5.97 9.99
CA GLU A 2 -2.90 7.09 9.78
C GLU A 2 -2.62 8.30 10.69
N GLU A 3 -2.15 8.09 11.93
CA GLU A 3 -1.77 9.18 12.83
C GLU A 3 -0.45 9.89 12.47
N LEU A 4 0.41 9.25 11.66
CA LEU A 4 1.72 9.79 11.28
C LEU A 4 1.68 10.49 9.92
N ILE A 5 0.70 10.16 9.07
CA ILE A 5 0.55 10.74 7.74
C ILE A 5 0.34 12.27 7.81
N PRO A 6 -0.50 12.83 8.70
CA PRO A 6 -0.68 14.28 8.80
C PRO A 6 0.58 15.06 9.21
N LEU A 7 1.63 14.39 9.72
CA LEU A 7 2.89 15.02 10.12
C LEU A 7 3.85 15.20 8.94
N ILE A 8 3.54 14.61 7.79
CA ILE A 8 4.32 14.69 6.57
C ILE A 8 3.78 15.83 5.72
N ASP A 9 4.67 16.45 4.93
CA ASP A 9 4.31 17.44 3.92
C ASP A 9 3.10 16.97 3.07
N GLU A 10 2.11 17.85 2.91
CA GLU A 10 0.79 17.53 2.34
C GLU A 10 0.88 16.92 0.95
N ASP A 11 1.82 17.39 0.12
CA ASP A 11 2.04 16.85 -1.22
C ASP A 11 2.59 15.42 -1.20
N SER A 12 3.28 15.06 -0.11
CA SER A 12 3.93 13.75 0.07
C SER A 12 3.02 12.72 0.77
N GLN A 13 1.94 13.16 1.43
CA GLN A 13 1.02 12.29 2.17
C GLN A 13 0.38 11.18 1.31
N PRO A 14 -0.12 11.45 0.08
CA PRO A 14 -0.74 10.41 -0.74
C PRO A 14 0.27 9.32 -1.14
N ALA A 15 1.51 9.72 -1.46
CA ALA A 15 2.56 8.78 -1.82
C ALA A 15 2.91 7.85 -0.64
N LEU A 16 3.02 8.41 0.57
CA LEU A 16 3.27 7.62 1.77
C LEU A 16 2.09 6.69 2.11
N TRP A 17 0.86 7.19 1.98
CA TRP A 17 -0.35 6.38 2.18
C TRP A 17 -0.39 5.18 1.24
N VAL A 18 -0.11 5.39 -0.06
CA VAL A 18 -0.02 4.32 -1.06
C VAL A 18 1.04 3.30 -0.67
N LEU A 19 2.24 3.76 -0.27
CA LEU A 19 3.34 2.88 0.12
C LEU A 19 2.96 2.00 1.31
N VAL A 20 2.42 2.59 2.37
CA VAL A 20 1.98 1.85 3.57
C VAL A 20 0.89 0.84 3.23
N THR A 21 -0.08 1.24 2.40
CA THR A 21 -1.20 0.38 1.99
C THR A 21 -0.71 -0.82 1.18
N ILE A 22 0.19 -0.61 0.22
CA ILE A 22 0.81 -1.68 -0.56
C ILE A 22 1.56 -2.64 0.37
N TYR A 23 2.36 -2.11 1.31
CA TYR A 23 3.16 -2.94 2.21
C TYR A 23 2.29 -3.77 3.15
N ARG A 24 1.22 -3.19 3.69
CA ARG A 24 0.23 -3.91 4.50
C ARG A 24 -0.39 -5.08 3.73
N GLY A 25 -0.83 -4.85 2.49
CA GLY A 25 -1.40 -5.90 1.65
C GLY A 25 -0.41 -7.03 1.33
N LEU A 26 0.88 -6.70 1.15
CA LEU A 26 1.92 -7.71 1.00
C LEU A 26 2.08 -8.56 2.26
N LEU A 27 2.13 -7.94 3.43
CA LEU A 27 2.26 -8.65 4.71
C LEU A 27 1.07 -9.59 4.95
N GLU A 28 -0.16 -9.13 4.70
CA GLU A 28 -1.36 -9.97 4.81
C GLU A 28 -1.32 -11.17 3.86
N LYS A 29 -0.82 -10.96 2.63
CA LYS A 29 -0.67 -12.04 1.64
C LYS A 29 0.40 -13.04 2.04
N ILE A 30 1.51 -12.59 2.65
CA ILE A 30 2.54 -13.47 3.21
C ILE A 30 1.94 -14.38 4.29
N VAL A 31 1.14 -13.82 5.19
CA VAL A 31 0.44 -14.60 6.23
C VAL A 31 -0.48 -15.66 5.60
N ARG A 32 -1.29 -15.28 4.60
CA ARG A 32 -2.19 -16.21 3.88
C ARG A 32 -1.45 -17.31 3.13
N LEU A 33 -0.21 -17.07 2.73
CA LEU A 33 0.66 -18.03 2.06
C LEU A 33 1.53 -18.84 3.05
N ASN A 34 1.16 -18.86 4.34
CA ASN A 34 1.90 -19.54 5.41
C ASN A 34 3.38 -19.15 5.47
N TYR A 35 3.67 -17.87 5.23
CA TYR A 35 5.03 -17.31 5.25
C TYR A 35 5.99 -17.95 4.24
N ASP A 36 5.47 -18.60 3.19
CA ASP A 36 6.28 -19.11 2.07
C ASP A 36 6.78 -17.95 1.20
N VAL A 37 7.84 -17.30 1.68
CA VAL A 37 8.54 -16.21 0.97
C VAL A 37 9.81 -16.68 0.28
N PHE A 38 10.24 -17.93 0.54
CA PHE A 38 11.47 -18.49 -0.02
C PHE A 38 11.23 -19.23 -1.35
N THR A 39 10.06 -19.86 -1.52
CA THR A 39 9.77 -20.65 -2.74
C THR A 39 8.99 -19.84 -3.79
N ARG A 40 8.31 -18.77 -3.39
CA ARG A 40 7.50 -17.94 -4.30
C ARG A 40 7.66 -16.45 -4.02
N LYS A 41 7.61 -15.65 -5.09
CA LYS A 41 7.55 -14.19 -4.97
C LYS A 41 6.13 -13.77 -4.57
N VAL A 42 5.96 -13.24 -3.37
CA VAL A 42 4.69 -12.64 -2.95
C VAL A 42 4.59 -11.23 -3.56
N SER A 43 3.59 -11.02 -4.41
CA SER A 43 3.31 -9.73 -5.02
C SER A 43 1.82 -9.41 -4.99
N LEU A 44 1.48 -8.13 -4.88
CA LEU A 44 0.16 -7.65 -5.26
C LEU A 44 0.03 -7.71 -6.79
N SER A 45 -1.15 -8.09 -7.26
CA SER A 45 -1.52 -8.00 -8.67
C SER A 45 -1.45 -6.54 -9.15
N VAL A 46 -1.28 -6.37 -10.45
CA VAL A 46 -1.27 -5.04 -11.09
C VAL A 46 -2.58 -4.29 -10.79
N TRP A 47 -3.71 -5.00 -10.77
CA TRP A 47 -5.01 -4.43 -10.44
C TRP A 47 -5.13 -3.92 -9.00
N GLU A 48 -4.58 -4.66 -8.02
CA GLU A 48 -4.54 -4.19 -6.62
C GLU A 48 -3.71 -2.92 -6.49
N LYS A 49 -2.55 -2.86 -7.17
CA LYS A 49 -1.71 -1.66 -7.18
C LYS A 49 -2.42 -0.46 -7.82
N LEU A 50 -3.09 -0.67 -8.95
CA LEU A 50 -3.81 0.39 -9.67
C LEU A 50 -5.00 0.94 -8.87
N ARG A 51 -5.72 0.08 -8.15
CA ARG A 51 -6.82 0.51 -7.28
C ARG A 51 -6.34 1.34 -6.10
N ILE A 52 -5.21 0.97 -5.48
CA ILE A 52 -4.63 1.75 -4.38
C ILE A 52 -4.13 3.12 -4.89
N LEU A 53 -3.49 3.15 -6.06
CA LEU A 53 -3.05 4.39 -6.68
C LEU A 53 -4.21 5.33 -7.00
N SER A 54 -5.32 4.81 -7.55
CA SER A 54 -6.49 5.64 -7.86
C SER A 54 -7.16 6.19 -6.60
N GLN A 55 -7.17 5.45 -5.48
CA GLN A 55 -7.66 5.95 -4.20
C GLN A 55 -6.81 7.08 -3.64
N GLY A 56 -5.47 6.92 -3.65
CA GLY A 56 -4.56 7.98 -3.20
C GLY A 56 -4.63 9.24 -4.08
N LEU A 57 -4.84 9.06 -5.39
CA LEU A 57 -5.03 10.19 -6.31
C LEU A 57 -6.36 10.91 -6.06
N LEU A 58 -7.45 10.18 -5.82
CA LEU A 58 -8.75 10.77 -5.50
C LEU A 58 -8.71 11.57 -4.19
N GLN A 59 -7.98 11.12 -3.17
CA GLN A 59 -7.76 11.87 -1.92
C GLN A 59 -7.02 13.21 -2.12
N ARG A 60 -6.30 13.38 -3.22
CA ARG A 60 -5.60 14.62 -3.56
C ARG A 60 -6.47 15.58 -4.39
N ILE A 61 -7.46 15.06 -5.13
CA ILE A 61 -8.28 15.84 -6.08
C ILE A 61 -9.60 16.30 -5.45
N LEU A 62 -10.16 15.52 -4.52
CA LEU A 62 -11.38 15.83 -3.76
C LEU A 62 -11.01 16.45 -2.41
#